data_AF-A0A7Y6IG99-F1
#
_entry.id   AF-A0A7Y6IG99-F1
#
_cell.length_a   1.000
_cell.length_b   1.000
_cell.length_c   1.000
_cell.angle_alpha   90.00
_cell.angle_beta   90.00
_cell.angle_gamma   90.00
#
_symmetry.space_group_name_H-M   'P 1'
#
loop_
_entity.id
_entity.type
_entity.pdbx_description
1 polymer ?
#
loop_
_entity_poly.entity_id
_entity_poly.type
_entity_poly.pdbx_seq_one_letter_code
_entity_poly.pdbx_strand_id
1 'polypeptide(L)'
;MRPAAKSTHWAKWTVIMALLGWLVLTIVSYLSLPMFQAIWWFSKLVTAAAWIWAALWSFTAMMAYLSLKVHVRSFAVMVIMVFLGAVIFRIDWQTLYIDSQFWLHRDEFAALVAENASGRPLTVPWWMEYLSIDGQVRQQGEVLYLPVFEDSWRSESGSGIAHLPAPPTSRTIVQTAAGDLGTPVRELGNGWWWVE
;
A
#
# COMPACT_ATOMS: atom_id res chain seq x y z
N MET A 1 41.28 -29.29 -14.15
CA MET A 1 41.03 -28.12 -13.26
C MET A 1 40.31 -27.00 -14.02
N ARG A 2 39.00 -26.83 -13.84
CA ARG A 2 38.25 -25.57 -14.04
C ARG A 2 36.90 -25.58 -13.27
N PRO A 3 36.90 -25.66 -11.92
CA PRO A 3 35.68 -25.51 -11.13
C PRO A 3 35.31 -24.05 -10.79
N ALA A 4 36.24 -23.09 -10.97
CA ALA A 4 36.05 -21.72 -10.51
C ALA A 4 34.94 -20.94 -11.23
N ALA A 5 34.76 -21.13 -12.55
CA ALA A 5 33.83 -20.34 -13.35
C ALA A 5 32.34 -20.67 -13.07
N LYS A 6 32.02 -21.93 -12.74
CA LYS A 6 30.64 -22.36 -12.47
C LYS A 6 30.12 -21.79 -11.14
N SER A 7 31.02 -21.65 -10.16
CA SER A 7 30.70 -21.18 -8.82
C SER A 7 30.34 -19.68 -8.76
N THR A 8 31.00 -18.84 -9.57
CA THR A 8 30.72 -17.41 -9.66
C THR A 8 29.45 -17.10 -10.46
N HIS A 9 29.13 -17.89 -11.49
CA HIS A 9 27.87 -17.76 -12.22
C HIS A 9 26.66 -18.07 -11.33
N TRP A 10 26.74 -19.15 -10.54
CA TRP A 10 25.67 -19.55 -9.63
C TRP A 10 25.40 -18.50 -8.54
N ALA A 11 26.46 -17.96 -7.91
CA ALA A 11 26.32 -16.88 -6.92
C ALA A 11 25.64 -15.62 -7.49
N LYS A 12 26.02 -15.20 -8.71
CA LYS A 12 25.36 -14.07 -9.40
C LYS A 12 23.87 -14.33 -9.62
N TRP A 13 23.51 -15.54 -10.05
CA TRP A 13 22.13 -15.92 -10.32
C TRP A 13 21.28 -15.91 -9.04
N THR A 14 21.82 -16.37 -7.91
CA THR A 14 21.13 -16.33 -6.61
C THR A 14 20.86 -14.91 -6.13
N VAL A 15 21.77 -13.96 -6.41
CA VAL A 15 21.55 -12.54 -6.08
C VAL A 15 20.45 -11.95 -6.95
N ILE A 16 20.43 -12.25 -8.25
CA ILE A 16 19.37 -11.79 -9.16
C ILE A 16 18.01 -12.30 -8.67
N MET A 17 17.93 -13.57 -8.28
CA MET A 17 16.68 -14.14 -7.75
C MET A 17 16.28 -13.54 -6.40
N ALA A 18 17.23 -13.21 -5.53
CA ALA A 18 16.96 -12.50 -4.29
C ALA A 18 16.38 -11.10 -4.58
N LEU A 19 17.01 -10.33 -5.47
CA LEU A 19 16.53 -9.01 -5.88
C LEU A 19 15.12 -9.07 -6.49
N LEU A 20 14.88 -10.06 -7.36
CA LEU A 20 13.56 -10.29 -7.94
C LEU A 20 12.54 -10.63 -6.85
N GLY A 21 12.92 -11.44 -5.85
CA GLY A 21 12.07 -11.75 -4.70
C GLY A 21 11.67 -10.51 -3.91
N TRP A 22 12.62 -9.62 -3.61
CA TRP A 22 12.34 -8.36 -2.93
C TRP A 22 11.47 -7.41 -3.76
N LEU A 23 11.69 -7.35 -5.07
CA LEU A 23 10.85 -6.56 -5.99
C LEU A 23 9.42 -7.08 -6.03
N VAL A 24 9.24 -8.39 -6.20
CA VAL A 24 7.92 -9.05 -6.20
C VAL A 24 7.23 -8.82 -4.86
N LEU A 25 7.94 -8.97 -3.74
CA LEU A 25 7.39 -8.72 -2.41
C LEU A 25 6.89 -7.26 -2.28
N THR A 26 7.65 -6.29 -2.78
CA THR A 26 7.25 -4.87 -2.76
C THR A 26 5.98 -4.65 -3.59
N ILE A 27 5.93 -5.18 -4.81
CA ILE A 27 4.78 -5.07 -5.72
C ILE A 27 3.54 -5.72 -5.10
N VAL A 28 3.69 -6.94 -4.58
CA VAL A 28 2.60 -7.68 -3.93
C VAL A 28 2.12 -6.94 -2.68
N SER A 29 3.02 -6.38 -1.87
CA SER A 29 2.63 -5.64 -0.66
C SER A 29 1.78 -4.42 -1.03
N TYR A 30 2.18 -3.68 -2.07
CA TYR A 30 1.42 -2.54 -2.57
C TYR A 30 0.07 -2.95 -3.19
N LEU A 31 0.05 -3.96 -4.07
CA LEU A 31 -1.17 -4.42 -4.75
C LEU A 31 -2.11 -5.25 -3.87
N SER A 32 -1.64 -5.70 -2.71
CA SER A 32 -2.47 -6.49 -1.79
C SER A 32 -3.65 -5.67 -1.26
N LEU A 33 -3.53 -4.34 -1.18
CA LEU A 33 -4.54 -3.44 -0.60
C LEU A 33 -5.84 -3.38 -1.40
N PRO A 34 -5.84 -3.12 -2.73
CA PRO A 34 -7.07 -3.23 -3.51
C PRO A 34 -7.60 -4.68 -3.53
N MET A 35 -6.72 -5.69 -3.48
CA MET A 35 -7.15 -7.10 -3.45
C MET A 35 -7.73 -7.53 -2.10
N PHE A 36 -7.40 -6.85 -1.00
CA PHE A 36 -7.90 -7.15 0.34
C PHE A 36 -9.41 -6.94 0.45
N GLN A 37 -9.97 -6.01 -0.33
CA GLN A 37 -11.43 -5.80 -0.44
C GLN A 37 -12.14 -6.99 -1.09
N ALA A 38 -11.48 -7.70 -2.01
CA ALA A 38 -12.09 -8.82 -2.75
C ALA A 38 -11.80 -10.20 -2.13
N ILE A 39 -10.55 -10.48 -1.73
CA ILE A 39 -10.10 -11.82 -1.32
C ILE A 39 -9.01 -11.75 -0.22
N TRP A 40 -9.39 -11.34 0.99
CA TRP A 40 -8.48 -11.11 2.13
C TRP A 40 -7.53 -12.27 2.48
N TRP A 41 -7.99 -13.52 2.37
CA TRP A 41 -7.16 -14.68 2.71
C TRP A 41 -6.08 -14.95 1.66
N PHE A 42 -6.40 -14.72 0.38
CA PHE A 42 -5.48 -14.97 -0.73
C PHE A 42 -4.34 -13.95 -0.73
N SER A 43 -4.63 -12.67 -0.50
CA SER A 43 -3.59 -11.62 -0.42
C SER A 43 -2.56 -11.92 0.69
N LYS A 44 -3.01 -12.41 1.85
CA LYS A 44 -2.12 -12.86 2.94
C LYS A 44 -1.23 -14.02 2.52
N LEU A 45 -1.78 -15.03 1.86
CA LEU A 45 -1.01 -16.19 1.37
C LEU A 45 0.03 -15.79 0.33
N VAL A 46 -0.34 -14.94 -0.64
CA VAL A 46 0.58 -14.45 -1.68
C VAL A 46 1.69 -13.62 -1.07
N THR A 47 1.37 -12.73 -0.12
CA THR A 47 2.37 -11.92 0.60
C THR A 47 3.31 -12.81 1.41
N ALA A 48 2.79 -13.80 2.13
CA ALA A 48 3.61 -14.75 2.88
C ALA A 48 4.52 -15.59 1.95
N ALA A 49 4.01 -16.03 0.79
CA ALA A 49 4.80 -16.75 -0.19
C ALA A 49 5.93 -15.88 -0.77
N ALA A 50 5.66 -14.59 -1.04
CA ALA A 50 6.67 -13.65 -1.51
C ALA A 50 7.76 -13.41 -0.46
N TRP A 51 7.40 -13.32 0.83
CA TRP A 51 8.35 -13.25 1.94
C TRP A 51 9.25 -14.49 2.01
N ILE A 52 8.66 -15.69 1.96
CA ILE A 52 9.40 -16.96 1.99
C ILE A 52 10.36 -17.03 0.81
N TRP A 53 9.91 -16.65 -0.39
CA TRP A 53 10.74 -16.63 -1.59
C TRP A 53 11.92 -15.67 -1.47
N ALA A 54 11.68 -14.42 -1.06
CA ALA A 54 12.73 -13.42 -0.87
C ALA A 54 13.76 -13.87 0.18
N ALA A 55 13.29 -14.44 1.30
CA ALA A 55 14.16 -14.95 2.36
C ALA A 55 15.00 -16.16 1.90
N LEU A 56 14.38 -17.12 1.21
CA LEU A 56 15.04 -18.32 0.71
C LEU A 56 16.18 -18.00 -0.25
N TRP A 57 15.94 -17.12 -1.24
CA TRP A 57 16.96 -16.75 -2.21
C TRP A 57 18.05 -15.86 -1.62
N SER A 58 17.70 -14.98 -0.68
CA SER A 58 18.71 -14.18 0.05
C SER A 58 19.62 -15.06 0.90
N PHE A 59 19.06 -16.05 1.61
CA PHE A 59 19.83 -17.04 2.36
C PHE A 59 20.72 -17.89 1.43
N THR A 60 20.19 -18.32 0.29
CA THR A 60 20.95 -19.08 -0.70
C THR A 60 22.12 -18.27 -1.26
N ALA A 61 21.91 -16.98 -1.54
CA ALA A 61 22.97 -16.07 -2.00
C ALA A 61 24.05 -15.85 -0.92
N MET A 62 23.65 -15.71 0.34
CA MET A 62 24.57 -15.63 1.48
C MET A 62 25.44 -16.90 1.56
N MET A 63 24.82 -18.08 1.55
CA MET A 63 25.52 -19.36 1.59
C MET A 63 26.44 -19.56 0.38
N ALA A 64 26.02 -19.10 -0.81
CA ALA A 64 26.85 -19.13 -2.01
C ALA A 64 28.14 -18.31 -1.84
N TYR A 65 28.04 -17.06 -1.34
CA TYR A 65 29.23 -16.25 -1.10
C TYR A 65 30.10 -16.75 0.05
N LEU A 66 29.48 -17.32 1.10
CA LEU A 66 30.21 -17.94 2.19
C LEU A 66 31.01 -19.15 1.70
N SER A 67 30.44 -19.98 0.81
CA SER A 67 31.13 -21.13 0.21
C SER A 67 32.34 -20.73 -0.64
N LEU A 68 32.30 -19.53 -1.23
CA LEU A 68 33.40 -18.94 -1.99
C LEU A 68 34.47 -18.29 -1.09
N LYS A 69 34.32 -18.36 0.24
CA LYS A 69 35.18 -17.69 1.25
C LYS A 69 35.25 -16.17 1.07
N VAL A 70 34.24 -15.57 0.45
CA VAL A 70 34.16 -14.11 0.25
C VAL A 70 33.30 -13.50 1.36
N HIS A 71 33.84 -13.49 2.58
CA HIS A 71 33.12 -13.10 3.80
C HIS A 71 32.53 -11.69 3.73
N VAL A 72 33.25 -10.73 3.13
CA VAL A 72 32.78 -9.34 2.98
C VAL A 72 31.48 -9.27 2.16
N ARG A 73 31.38 -10.05 1.06
CA ARG A 73 30.17 -10.06 0.21
C ARG A 73 29.01 -10.77 0.90
N SER A 74 29.27 -11.84 1.62
CA SER A 74 28.25 -12.53 2.43
C SER A 74 27.66 -11.60 3.49
N PHE A 75 28.52 -10.87 4.20
CA PHE A 75 28.08 -9.88 5.19
C PHE A 75 27.26 -8.75 4.55
N ALA A 76 27.72 -8.22 3.41
CA ALA A 76 26.97 -7.19 2.69
C ALA A 76 25.58 -7.65 2.27
N VAL A 77 25.45 -8.87 1.73
CA VAL A 77 24.14 -9.45 1.36
C VAL A 77 23.22 -9.59 2.57
N MET A 78 23.75 -10.07 3.70
CA MET A 78 22.99 -10.19 4.94
C MET A 78 22.48 -8.83 5.43
N VAL A 79 23.35 -7.81 5.46
CA VAL A 79 22.97 -6.45 5.89
C VAL A 79 21.90 -5.87 4.99
N ILE A 80 22.06 -5.99 3.66
CA ILE A 80 21.06 -5.49 2.69
C ILE A 80 19.72 -6.23 2.88
N MET A 81 19.74 -7.56 3.04
CA MET A 81 18.54 -8.37 3.24
C MET A 81 17.78 -7.93 4.50
N VAL A 82 18.48 -7.80 5.64
CA VAL A 82 17.88 -7.39 6.91
C VAL A 82 17.31 -5.98 6.80
N PHE A 83 18.03 -5.07 6.15
CA PHE A 83 17.59 -3.70 5.95
C PHE A 83 16.33 -3.62 5.07
N LEU A 84 16.32 -4.29 3.91
CA LEU A 84 15.14 -4.34 3.03
C LEU A 84 13.93 -4.96 3.74
N GLY A 85 14.14 -6.06 4.47
CA GLY A 85 13.10 -6.69 5.26
C GLY A 85 12.53 -5.74 6.32
N ALA A 86 13.40 -5.06 7.07
CA ALA A 86 12.98 -4.09 8.08
C ALA A 86 12.18 -2.93 7.47
N VAL A 87 12.63 -2.39 6.33
CA VAL A 87 11.94 -1.30 5.63
C VAL A 87 10.55 -1.75 5.17
N ILE A 88 10.46 -2.85 4.41
CA ILE A 88 9.18 -3.35 3.88
C ILE A 88 8.20 -3.69 5.00
N PHE A 89 8.69 -4.26 6.10
CA PHE A 89 7.86 -4.59 7.26
C PHE A 89 7.35 -3.36 8.01
N ARG A 90 8.10 -2.25 8.00
CA ARG A 90 7.76 -1.01 8.72
C ARG A 90 6.93 -0.03 7.90
N ILE A 91 6.90 -0.18 6.57
CA ILE A 91 6.09 0.67 5.72
C ILE A 91 4.61 0.44 6.02
N ASP A 92 3.91 1.53 6.32
CA ASP A 92 2.46 1.56 6.28
C ASP A 92 2.03 1.57 4.81
N TRP A 93 1.82 0.38 4.27
CA TRP A 93 1.43 0.19 2.88
C TRP A 93 0.09 0.84 2.57
N GLN A 94 -0.84 0.86 3.53
CA GLN A 94 -2.16 1.47 3.38
C GLN A 94 -2.01 2.97 3.15
N THR A 95 -1.26 3.63 4.03
CA THR A 95 -0.92 5.06 3.87
C THR A 95 -0.24 5.34 2.54
N LEU A 96 0.78 4.56 2.19
CA LEU A 96 1.53 4.75 0.94
C LEU A 96 0.63 4.60 -0.30
N TYR A 97 -0.26 3.60 -0.31
CA TYR A 97 -1.20 3.37 -1.39
C TYR A 97 -2.17 4.54 -1.55
N ILE A 98 -2.80 4.97 -0.46
CA ILE A 98 -3.77 6.08 -0.50
C ILE A 98 -3.11 7.37 -0.97
N ASP A 99 -1.96 7.72 -0.39
CA ASP A 99 -1.26 8.94 -0.77
C ASP A 99 -0.86 8.89 -2.25
N SER A 100 -0.38 7.74 -2.74
CA SER A 100 -0.03 7.58 -4.15
C SER A 100 -1.23 7.70 -5.09
N GLN A 101 -2.39 7.11 -4.75
CA GLN A 101 -3.61 7.21 -5.56
C GLN A 101 -4.16 8.64 -5.55
N PHE A 102 -4.16 9.28 -4.38
CA PHE A 102 -4.58 10.67 -4.25
C PHE A 102 -3.73 11.61 -5.10
N TRP A 103 -2.40 11.47 -5.04
CA TRP A 103 -1.49 12.31 -5.82
C TRP A 103 -1.58 12.05 -7.32
N LEU A 104 -1.73 10.80 -7.73
CA LEU A 104 -1.89 10.43 -9.14
C LEU A 104 -3.16 11.04 -9.75
N HIS A 105 -4.22 11.14 -8.94
CA HIS A 105 -5.56 11.54 -9.39
C HIS A 105 -6.04 12.88 -8.81
N ARG A 106 -5.09 13.73 -8.40
CA ARG A 106 -5.37 14.98 -7.68
C ARG A 106 -6.33 15.90 -8.42
N ASP A 107 -6.22 15.95 -9.75
CA ASP A 107 -7.06 16.81 -10.58
C ASP A 107 -8.51 16.31 -10.65
N GLU A 108 -8.73 14.99 -10.63
CA GLU A 108 -10.08 14.40 -10.58
C GLU A 108 -10.73 14.63 -9.21
N PHE A 109 -9.96 14.55 -8.12
CA PHE A 109 -10.43 14.95 -6.80
C PHE A 109 -10.81 16.43 -6.74
N ALA A 110 -10.02 17.31 -7.37
CA ALA A 110 -10.36 18.73 -7.45
C ALA A 110 -11.63 18.99 -8.28
N ALA A 111 -11.84 18.22 -9.36
CA ALA A 111 -13.05 18.30 -10.17
C ALA A 111 -14.30 17.93 -9.38
N LEU A 112 -14.24 16.87 -8.55
CA LEU A 112 -15.36 16.47 -7.69
C LEU A 112 -15.76 17.57 -6.71
N VAL A 113 -14.77 18.27 -6.13
CA VAL A 113 -15.04 19.42 -5.23
C VAL A 113 -15.74 20.54 -6.00
N ALA A 114 -15.28 20.85 -7.20
CA ALA A 114 -15.88 21.90 -8.04
C ALA A 114 -17.32 21.54 -8.46
N GLU A 115 -17.57 20.28 -8.82
CA GLU A 115 -18.91 19.78 -9.16
C GLU A 115 -19.87 19.90 -7.97
N ASN A 116 -19.43 19.46 -6.78
CA ASN A 116 -20.19 19.60 -5.54
C ASN A 116 -20.55 21.05 -5.22
N ALA A 117 -19.57 21.95 -5.32
CA ALA A 117 -19.78 23.39 -5.09
C ALA A 117 -20.75 24.02 -6.10
N SER A 118 -20.81 23.49 -7.33
CA SER A 118 -21.74 23.94 -8.36
C SER A 118 -23.16 23.35 -8.26
N GLY A 119 -23.39 22.42 -7.32
CA GLY A 119 -24.67 21.71 -7.17
C GLY A 119 -25.01 20.77 -8.33
N ARG A 120 -24.01 20.41 -9.16
CA ARG A 120 -24.19 19.47 -10.26
C ARG A 120 -24.12 18.03 -9.74
N PRO A 121 -24.76 17.06 -10.44
CA PRO A 121 -24.56 15.65 -10.14
C PRO A 121 -23.07 15.30 -10.17
N LEU A 122 -22.60 14.61 -9.13
CA LEU A 122 -21.21 14.17 -9.02
C LEU A 122 -20.93 13.10 -10.07
N THR A 123 -19.94 13.35 -10.92
CA THR A 123 -19.48 12.38 -11.91
C THR A 123 -18.30 11.63 -11.33
N VAL A 124 -18.56 10.45 -10.79
CA VAL A 124 -17.51 9.63 -10.15
C VAL A 124 -16.68 8.92 -11.22
N PRO A 125 -15.34 9.11 -11.27
CA PRO A 125 -14.49 8.40 -12.21
C PRO A 125 -14.53 6.88 -11.99
N TRP A 126 -14.53 6.11 -13.08
CA TRP A 126 -14.59 4.64 -13.03
C TRP A 126 -13.48 4.00 -12.18
N TRP A 127 -12.29 4.61 -12.12
CA TRP A 127 -11.17 4.08 -11.35
C TRP A 127 -11.39 4.18 -9.82
N MET A 128 -12.32 5.02 -9.35
CA MET A 128 -12.64 5.11 -7.93
C MET A 128 -13.25 3.82 -7.38
N GLU A 129 -13.76 2.92 -8.22
CA GLU A 129 -14.16 1.57 -7.81
C GLU A 129 -12.99 0.73 -7.25
N TYR A 130 -11.74 1.09 -7.57
CA TYR A 130 -10.56 0.42 -7.00
C TYR A 130 -10.07 1.04 -5.70
N LEU A 131 -10.52 2.26 -5.40
CA LEU A 131 -10.14 2.99 -4.19
C LEU A 131 -11.25 2.95 -3.13
N SER A 132 -12.51 2.99 -3.55
CA SER A 132 -13.68 2.97 -2.68
C SER A 132 -14.39 1.62 -2.71
N ILE A 133 -14.97 1.25 -1.57
CA ILE A 133 -15.71 -0.01 -1.38
C ILE A 133 -16.88 -0.14 -2.34
N ASP A 134 -17.60 0.97 -2.58
CA ASP A 134 -18.77 1.03 -3.45
C ASP A 134 -18.51 1.82 -4.73
N GLY A 135 -17.29 2.34 -4.90
CA GLY A 135 -16.94 3.22 -6.02
C GLY A 135 -17.71 4.54 -6.04
N GLN A 136 -18.43 4.90 -4.97
CA GLN A 136 -19.25 6.10 -4.90
C GLN A 136 -18.68 7.12 -3.93
N VAL A 137 -18.88 8.40 -4.25
CA VAL A 137 -18.62 9.51 -3.34
C VAL A 137 -19.92 9.85 -2.64
N ARG A 138 -19.90 9.86 -1.31
CA ARG A 138 -21.05 10.19 -0.45
C ARG A 138 -21.02 11.68 -0.12
N GLN A 139 -22.05 12.41 -0.54
CA GLN A 139 -22.23 13.80 -0.15
C GLN A 139 -22.92 13.89 1.21
N GLN A 140 -22.28 14.56 2.17
CA GLN A 140 -22.77 14.79 3.54
C GLN A 140 -22.84 16.31 3.78
N GLY A 141 -23.86 16.95 3.20
CA GLY A 141 -23.94 18.41 3.16
C GLY A 141 -22.85 19.00 2.27
N GLU A 142 -21.93 19.76 2.87
CA GLU A 142 -20.77 20.35 2.17
C GLU A 142 -19.53 19.43 2.15
N VAL A 143 -19.57 18.32 2.89
CA VAL A 143 -18.47 17.35 2.95
C VAL A 143 -18.68 16.30 1.85
N LEU A 144 -17.59 16.00 1.12
CA LEU A 144 -17.53 14.82 0.25
C LEU A 144 -16.77 13.74 0.99
N TYR A 145 -17.32 12.53 1.07
CA TYR A 145 -16.67 11.40 1.72
C TYR A 145 -16.59 10.20 0.76
N LEU A 146 -15.38 9.66 0.60
CA LEU A 146 -15.09 8.47 -0.18
C LEU A 146 -14.74 7.32 0.77
N PRO A 147 -15.61 6.32 0.96
CA PRO A 147 -15.35 5.20 1.86
C PRO A 147 -14.30 4.24 1.26
N VAL A 148 -13.14 4.09 1.90
CA VAL A 148 -12.02 3.27 1.38
C VAL A 148 -11.94 1.91 2.07
N PHE A 149 -12.15 1.86 3.39
CA PHE A 149 -12.23 0.61 4.15
C PHE A 149 -13.42 0.61 5.09
N GLU A 150 -14.01 -0.57 5.28
CA GLU A 150 -15.07 -0.81 6.24
C GLU A 150 -14.82 -2.18 6.84
N ASP A 151 -14.96 -2.29 8.17
CA ASP A 151 -14.84 -3.57 8.84
C ASP A 151 -16.03 -4.46 8.46
N SER A 152 -15.80 -5.32 7.46
CA SER A 152 -16.77 -6.28 6.93
C SER A 152 -17.42 -7.21 7.97
N TRP A 153 -16.82 -7.41 9.15
CA TRP A 153 -17.39 -8.29 10.17
C TRP A 153 -18.53 -7.65 10.96
N ARG A 154 -18.58 -6.32 11.05
CA ARG A 154 -19.63 -5.60 11.82
C ARG A 154 -20.20 -4.34 11.18
N SER A 155 -19.59 -3.80 10.13
CA SER A 155 -19.92 -2.46 9.58
C SER A 155 -19.90 -1.35 10.65
N GLU A 156 -19.16 -1.57 11.74
CA GLU A 156 -19.09 -0.68 12.91
C GLU A 156 -17.94 0.32 12.82
N SER A 157 -16.97 0.13 11.91
CA SER A 157 -15.84 1.01 11.70
C SER A 157 -15.57 1.20 10.22
N GLY A 158 -15.56 2.45 9.77
CA GLY A 158 -15.20 2.84 8.41
C GLY A 158 -14.04 3.82 8.39
N SER A 159 -13.24 3.80 7.34
CA SER A 159 -12.23 4.82 7.09
C SER A 159 -12.21 5.21 5.61
N GLY A 160 -11.84 6.46 5.34
CA GLY A 160 -11.99 7.00 4.01
C GLY A 160 -11.36 8.36 3.82
N ILE A 161 -11.54 8.89 2.62
CA ILE A 161 -11.00 10.18 2.21
C ILE A 161 -12.15 11.19 2.20
N ALA A 162 -12.03 12.25 3.00
CA ALA A 162 -13.04 13.30 3.09
C ALA A 162 -12.49 14.65 2.60
N HIS A 163 -13.27 15.37 1.79
CA HIS A 163 -13.01 16.78 1.50
C HIS A 163 -13.78 17.65 2.50
N LEU A 164 -13.04 18.50 3.20
CA LEU A 164 -13.57 19.45 4.17
C LEU A 164 -13.41 20.88 3.62
N PRO A 165 -14.50 21.65 3.51
CA PRO A 165 -14.44 23.01 2.94
C PRO A 165 -13.68 24.00 3.82
N ALA A 166 -13.51 23.68 5.11
CA ALA A 166 -12.71 24.44 6.07
C ALA A 166 -11.78 23.49 6.84
N PRO A 167 -10.66 24.00 7.39
CA PRO A 167 -9.76 23.19 8.22
C PRO A 167 -10.51 22.51 9.36
N PRO A 168 -10.28 21.21 9.59
CA PRO A 168 -10.98 20.48 10.64
C PRO A 168 -10.66 21.03 12.02
N THR A 169 -11.68 21.00 12.88
CA THR A 169 -11.56 21.26 14.31
C THR A 169 -11.66 19.94 15.07
N SER A 170 -11.38 19.95 16.37
CA SER A 170 -11.56 18.77 17.23
C SER A 170 -13.02 18.29 17.35
N ARG A 171 -13.97 18.98 16.72
CA ARG A 171 -15.39 18.62 16.64
C ARG A 171 -15.84 18.26 15.23
N THR A 172 -14.94 18.29 14.25
CA THR A 172 -15.26 17.91 12.87
C THR A 172 -15.38 16.39 12.82
N ILE A 173 -16.58 15.93 12.50
CA ILE A 173 -16.94 14.52 12.45
C ILE A 173 -17.50 14.24 11.07
N VAL A 174 -17.12 13.11 10.48
CA VAL A 174 -17.62 12.63 9.19
C VAL A 174 -18.25 11.27 9.41
N GLN A 175 -19.41 11.03 8.83
CA GLN A 175 -20.05 9.72 8.93
C GLN A 175 -19.29 8.73 8.03
N THR A 176 -18.59 7.78 8.64
CA THR A 176 -17.69 6.84 7.96
C THR A 176 -18.40 5.56 7.55
N ALA A 177 -19.33 5.06 8.38
CA ALA A 177 -20.18 3.91 8.12
C ALA A 177 -21.60 4.09 8.71
N ALA A 178 -22.44 3.06 8.61
CA ALA A 178 -23.80 3.11 9.14
C ALA A 178 -23.79 3.13 10.68
N GLY A 179 -23.85 4.32 11.27
CA GLY A 179 -23.78 4.51 12.72
C GLY A 179 -22.37 4.73 13.26
N ASP A 180 -21.37 4.86 12.38
CA ASP A 180 -19.99 5.17 12.73
C ASP A 180 -19.62 6.61 12.33
N LEU A 181 -18.77 7.22 13.15
CA LEU A 181 -18.38 8.61 13.08
C LEU A 181 -16.86 8.70 13.20
N GLY A 182 -16.20 9.03 12.10
CA GLY A 182 -14.76 9.22 12.06
C GLY A 182 -14.36 10.68 12.22
N THR A 183 -13.08 10.88 12.55
CA THR A 183 -12.44 12.19 12.66
C THR A 183 -11.27 12.33 11.68
N PRO A 184 -10.99 13.54 11.19
CA PRO A 184 -9.84 13.78 10.32
C PRO A 184 -8.53 13.57 11.09
N VAL A 185 -7.71 12.60 10.66
CA VAL A 185 -6.46 12.23 11.33
C VAL A 185 -5.21 12.69 10.56
N ARG A 186 -5.31 12.81 9.24
CA ARG A 186 -4.17 13.19 8.38
C ARG A 186 -4.62 13.99 7.17
N GLU A 187 -3.94 15.09 6.87
CA GLU A 187 -4.17 15.87 5.66
C GLU A 187 -3.49 15.20 4.45
N LEU A 188 -4.23 15.07 3.34
CA LEU A 188 -3.72 14.61 2.04
C LEU A 188 -3.37 15.79 1.12
N GLY A 189 -4.05 16.92 1.33
CA GLY A 189 -3.79 18.21 0.66
C GLY A 189 -5.04 18.77 -0.02
N ASN A 190 -5.06 20.07 -0.30
CA ASN A 190 -6.19 20.78 -0.91
C ASN A 190 -7.53 20.56 -0.18
N GLY A 191 -7.52 20.50 1.15
CA GLY A 191 -8.74 20.26 1.95
C GLY A 191 -9.20 18.81 1.98
N TRP A 192 -8.47 17.87 1.38
CA TRP A 192 -8.70 16.43 1.54
C TRP A 192 -7.97 15.87 2.76
N TRP A 193 -8.67 15.02 3.49
CA TRP A 193 -8.22 14.40 4.74
C TRP A 193 -8.52 12.91 4.74
N TRP A 194 -7.62 12.14 5.34
CA TRP A 194 -7.90 10.79 5.79
C TRP A 194 -8.71 10.86 7.10
N VAL A 195 -9.79 10.09 7.15
CA VAL A 195 -10.73 10.04 8.28
C VAL A 195 -10.85 8.60 8.77
N GLU A 196 -10.76 8.43 10.09
CA GLU A 196 -10.91 7.17 10.84
C GLU A 196 -11.75 7.36 12.09
#